data_AF-A0A1M7ZQ42-F1
#
_entry.id   AF-A0A1M7ZQ42-F1
#
_cell.length_a   1.000
_cell.length_b   1.000
_cell.length_c   1.000
_cell.angle_alpha   90.00
_cell.angle_beta   90.00
_cell.angle_gamma   90.00
#
_symmetry.space_group_name_H-M   'P 1'
#
loop_
_entity.id
_entity.type
_entity.pdbx_description
1 polymer ?
#
loop_
_entity_poly.entity_id
_entity_poly.type
_entity_poly.pdbx_seq_one_letter_code
_entity_poly.pdbx_strand_id
1 'polypeptide(L)'
;MSAQTGGIAKPFDKEAALKRAIRRHFKTLGFTKNADGALVLPGEGKTVVRQLHRAQRRDRLQSAQPFLERALPKALPSFAEGSELDVSRIRLALRVVKSDTPEADLFRVATMTWSVPVSVGFGRRMRYLVWDESHDRLAGVIALGDPVYNLSVRDNAIGWTVHDRAERLVGLLDAYVLGAVPPYSFLLGGKAVACLVRSRDIFADFQAKYGGTVGVISKVAKSANLLAVTTTSSMGRSSVYNRLRLDGENYFERVGYTIGWGHFHITDTLFEQMRDYLRERDHAYADHHEFGEGPNWRLRTIRAALKALRINETVLKHGIQREVFVAKFAANAFDVLHYGEKEPDVSGLRSVAEISAMAVERWMAPRAARGEIDYHSWTRSQIPRLIRGLVDLPRADLRCTG
;
A
#
# COMPACT_ATOMS: atom_id res chain seq x y z
N MET A 1 48.66 41.47 -31.63
CA MET A 1 47.20 41.33 -31.74
C MET A 1 46.87 39.88 -32.00
N SER A 2 46.55 39.12 -30.96
CA SER A 2 46.14 37.72 -31.03
C SER A 2 44.67 37.66 -30.68
N ALA A 3 43.82 37.42 -31.67
CA ALA A 3 42.38 37.32 -31.49
C ALA A 3 42.04 36.11 -30.61
N GLN A 4 41.47 36.37 -29.44
CA GLN A 4 40.78 35.37 -28.64
C GLN A 4 39.54 34.91 -29.41
N THR A 5 39.58 33.68 -29.91
CA THR A 5 38.40 32.95 -30.36
C THR A 5 37.54 32.64 -29.14
N GLY A 6 36.54 33.48 -28.91
CA GLY A 6 35.48 33.23 -27.94
C GLY A 6 34.82 31.89 -28.25
N GLY A 7 34.95 30.94 -27.33
CA GLY A 7 34.23 29.68 -27.38
C GLY A 7 32.73 29.95 -27.41
N ILE A 8 32.10 29.65 -28.54
CA ILE A 8 30.66 29.73 -28.74
C ILE A 8 30.02 28.76 -27.75
N ALA A 9 29.27 29.31 -26.78
CA ALA A 9 28.48 28.53 -25.83
C ALA A 9 27.53 27.59 -26.58
N LYS A 10 27.67 26.27 -26.36
CA LYS A 10 26.76 25.27 -26.92
C LYS A 10 25.31 25.59 -26.47
N PRO A 11 24.34 25.65 -27.39
CA PRO A 11 22.99 26.08 -27.07
C PRO A 11 22.26 25.02 -26.23
N PHE A 12 21.70 25.44 -25.10
CA PHE A 12 20.68 24.72 -24.30
C PHE A 12 21.02 23.29 -23.88
N ASP A 13 22.01 23.19 -23.00
CA ASP A 13 22.41 22.02 -22.22
C ASP A 13 21.20 21.15 -21.77
N LYS A 14 21.21 19.84 -22.07
CA LYS A 14 20.19 18.88 -21.61
C LYS A 14 19.97 18.97 -20.10
N GLU A 15 21.02 19.32 -19.37
CA GLU A 15 20.96 19.68 -17.95
C GLU A 15 19.95 20.81 -17.67
N ALA A 16 20.02 21.92 -18.41
CA ALA A 16 19.10 23.04 -18.26
C ALA A 16 17.66 22.65 -18.64
N ALA A 17 17.49 21.80 -19.65
CA ALA A 17 16.17 21.26 -20.02
C ALA A 17 15.58 20.42 -18.89
N LEU A 18 16.35 19.50 -18.31
CA LEU A 18 15.91 18.66 -17.18
C LEU A 18 15.62 19.50 -15.93
N LYS A 19 16.47 20.47 -15.58
CA LYS A 19 16.20 21.41 -14.48
C LYS A 19 14.88 22.16 -14.69
N ARG A 20 14.58 22.59 -15.92
CA ARG A 20 13.29 23.23 -16.25
C ARG A 20 12.12 22.26 -16.13
N ALA A 21 12.27 21.02 -16.59
CA ALA A 21 11.24 19.99 -16.47
C ALA A 21 10.91 19.70 -15.00
N ILE A 22 11.94 19.49 -14.16
CA ILE A 22 11.81 19.26 -12.72
C ILE A 22 11.10 20.45 -12.04
N ARG A 23 11.55 21.69 -12.30
CA ARG A 23 10.94 22.90 -11.72
C ARG A 23 9.48 23.08 -12.15
N ARG A 24 9.18 22.87 -13.43
CA ARG A 24 7.82 22.97 -13.97
C ARG A 24 6.91 21.93 -13.31
N HIS A 25 7.38 20.69 -13.21
CA HIS A 25 6.67 19.60 -12.56
C HIS A 25 6.34 19.91 -11.10
N PHE A 26 7.34 20.32 -10.31
CA PHE A 26 7.13 20.70 -8.91
C PHE A 26 6.17 21.89 -8.76
N LYS A 27 6.25 22.89 -9.64
CA LYS A 27 5.30 24.01 -9.66
C LYS A 27 3.87 23.54 -9.94
N THR A 28 3.67 22.60 -10.86
CA THR A 28 2.35 22.01 -11.15
C THR A 28 1.79 21.24 -9.95
N LEU A 29 2.65 20.62 -9.14
CA LEU A 29 2.27 19.96 -7.89
C LEU A 29 2.07 20.94 -6.72
N GLY A 30 2.28 22.24 -6.95
CA GLY A 30 2.07 23.29 -5.97
C GLY A 30 3.31 23.69 -5.17
N PHE A 31 4.46 23.03 -5.30
CA PHE A 31 5.64 23.35 -4.47
C PHE A 31 6.04 24.84 -4.56
N THR A 32 6.29 25.46 -3.41
CA THR A 32 6.75 26.85 -3.26
C THR A 32 8.19 26.87 -2.75
N LYS A 33 8.88 28.02 -2.86
CA LYS A 33 10.20 28.19 -2.26
C LYS A 33 10.06 28.72 -0.83
N ASN A 34 10.78 28.13 0.12
CA ASN A 34 10.95 28.72 1.45
C ASN A 34 12.02 29.84 1.41
N ALA A 35 12.27 30.48 2.56
CA ALA A 35 13.25 31.57 2.72
C ALA A 35 14.67 31.15 2.27
N ASP A 36 15.04 29.88 2.43
CA ASP A 36 16.33 29.32 2.02
C ASP A 36 16.39 28.90 0.55
N GLY A 37 15.33 29.16 -0.22
CA GLY A 37 15.22 28.82 -1.64
C GLY A 37 14.92 27.34 -1.94
N ALA A 38 14.68 26.52 -0.92
CA ALA A 38 14.30 25.12 -1.05
C ALA A 38 12.82 24.97 -1.45
N LEU A 39 12.51 24.01 -2.34
CA LEU A 39 11.14 23.71 -2.75
C LEU A 39 10.43 22.88 -1.67
N VAL A 40 9.33 23.41 -1.14
CA VAL A 40 8.46 22.79 -0.13
C VAL A 40 7.02 22.72 -0.63
N LEU A 41 6.30 21.66 -0.27
CA LEU A 41 4.89 21.50 -0.66
C LEU A 41 3.99 22.42 0.20
N PRO A 42 3.09 23.24 -0.38
CA PRO A 42 2.16 24.03 0.42
C PRO A 42 0.98 23.16 0.85
N GLY A 43 0.82 23.02 2.15
CA GLY A 43 -0.39 22.49 2.77
C GLY A 43 -0.33 21.03 3.19
N GLU A 44 -1.04 20.74 4.27
CA GLU A 44 -1.24 19.42 4.83
C GLU A 44 -2.65 18.92 4.46
N GLY A 45 -2.80 17.63 4.12
CA GLY A 45 -4.14 17.02 4.07
C GLY A 45 -4.38 16.01 2.94
N LYS A 46 -5.48 15.25 3.10
CA LYS A 46 -5.91 14.16 2.21
C LYS A 46 -6.16 14.63 0.77
N THR A 47 -6.61 15.87 0.59
CA THR A 47 -6.93 16.45 -0.72
C THR A 47 -5.68 16.67 -1.57
N VAL A 48 -4.60 17.17 -0.97
CA VAL A 48 -3.30 17.33 -1.64
C VAL A 48 -2.75 15.97 -2.07
N VAL A 49 -2.79 14.96 -1.18
CA VAL A 49 -2.37 13.58 -1.50
C VAL A 49 -3.15 13.02 -2.70
N ARG A 50 -4.47 13.24 -2.74
CA ARG A 50 -5.33 12.80 -3.86
C ARG A 50 -4.97 13.50 -5.17
N GLN A 51 -4.68 14.80 -5.13
CA GLN A 51 -4.28 15.57 -6.30
C GLN A 51 -2.94 15.08 -6.87
N LEU A 52 -1.96 14.81 -5.99
CA LEU A 52 -0.65 14.30 -6.37
C LEU A 52 -0.74 12.93 -7.08
N HIS A 53 -1.67 12.06 -6.66
CA HIS A 53 -1.87 10.75 -7.29
C HIS A 53 -2.80 10.76 -8.51
N ARG A 54 -3.49 11.86 -8.82
CA ARG A 54 -4.50 11.90 -9.90
C ARG A 54 -3.89 11.59 -11.28
N ALA A 55 -2.72 12.15 -11.58
CA ALA A 55 -2.02 11.89 -12.83
C ALA A 55 -1.60 10.42 -12.94
N GLN A 56 -0.93 9.87 -11.92
CA GLN A 56 -0.54 8.46 -11.88
C GLN A 56 -1.71 7.50 -11.98
N ARG A 57 -2.84 7.82 -11.34
CA ARG A 57 -4.06 7.01 -11.44
C ARG A 57 -4.61 6.98 -12.85
N ARG A 58 -4.63 8.12 -13.55
CA ARG A 58 -5.07 8.21 -14.95
C ARG A 58 -4.17 7.38 -15.85
N ASP A 59 -2.86 7.55 -15.72
CA ASP A 59 -1.88 6.84 -16.55
C ASP A 59 -1.99 5.32 -16.34
N ARG A 60 -2.15 4.88 -15.08
CA ARG A 60 -2.38 3.48 -14.72
C ARG A 60 -3.71 2.93 -15.25
N LEU A 61 -4.78 3.72 -15.22
CA LEU A 61 -6.07 3.29 -15.76
C LEU A 61 -5.99 3.13 -17.27
N GLN A 62 -5.32 4.05 -17.97
CA GLN A 62 -5.08 3.96 -19.40
C GLN A 62 -4.25 2.72 -19.75
N SER A 63 -3.16 2.45 -19.04
CA SER A 63 -2.33 1.26 -19.28
C SER A 63 -3.04 -0.05 -18.91
N ALA A 64 -4.01 0.00 -17.99
CA ALA A 64 -4.79 -1.16 -17.58
C ALA A 64 -6.04 -1.42 -18.44
N GLN A 65 -6.33 -0.56 -19.42
CA GLN A 65 -7.55 -0.65 -20.23
C GLN A 65 -7.71 -2.00 -20.94
N PRO A 66 -6.69 -2.56 -21.64
CA PRO A 66 -6.83 -3.88 -22.27
C PRO A 66 -7.11 -5.01 -21.27
N PHE A 67 -6.52 -4.91 -20.07
CA PHE A 67 -6.78 -5.84 -18.99
C PHE A 67 -8.22 -5.74 -18.48
N LEU A 68 -8.73 -4.51 -18.27
CA LEU A 68 -10.08 -4.30 -17.77
C LEU A 68 -11.13 -4.79 -18.78
N GLU A 69 -10.94 -4.54 -20.07
CA GLU A 69 -11.85 -5.03 -21.12
C GLU A 69 -11.98 -6.56 -21.10
N ARG A 70 -10.87 -7.28 -20.86
CA ARG A 70 -10.86 -8.74 -20.77
C ARG A 70 -11.41 -9.28 -19.45
N ALA A 71 -10.99 -8.71 -18.33
CA ALA A 71 -11.17 -9.29 -17.00
C ALA A 71 -12.42 -8.79 -16.27
N LEU A 72 -12.80 -7.53 -16.46
CA LEU A 72 -13.91 -6.91 -15.71
C LEU A 72 -15.25 -7.62 -15.96
N PRO A 73 -15.65 -7.99 -17.18
CA PRO A 73 -16.91 -8.71 -17.41
C PRO A 73 -16.99 -10.04 -16.65
N LYS A 74 -15.85 -10.74 -16.51
CA LYS A 74 -15.75 -12.02 -15.79
C LYS A 74 -15.70 -11.85 -14.28
N ALA A 75 -15.12 -10.74 -13.81
CA ALA A 75 -15.00 -10.43 -12.39
C ALA A 75 -16.30 -9.84 -11.80
N LEU A 76 -17.10 -9.14 -12.62
CA LEU A 76 -18.29 -8.41 -12.18
C LEU A 76 -19.30 -9.26 -11.39
N PRO A 77 -19.61 -10.51 -11.78
CA PRO A 77 -20.54 -11.37 -11.03
C PRO A 77 -20.08 -11.68 -9.61
N SER A 78 -18.76 -11.64 -9.33
CA SER A 78 -18.22 -11.88 -7.99
C SER A 78 -18.42 -10.69 -7.05
N PHE A 79 -18.72 -9.49 -7.55
CA PHE A 79 -19.05 -8.34 -6.70
C PHE A 79 -20.51 -8.43 -6.27
N ALA A 80 -20.78 -8.00 -5.03
CA ALA A 80 -22.10 -8.09 -4.46
C ALA A 80 -23.04 -6.97 -4.89
N GLU A 81 -24.33 -7.28 -4.97
CA GLU A 81 -25.41 -6.30 -4.91
C GLU A 81 -25.65 -5.89 -3.46
N GLY A 82 -26.17 -4.68 -3.24
CA GLY A 82 -26.62 -4.26 -1.92
C GLY A 82 -27.80 -5.06 -1.41
N SER A 83 -28.75 -5.33 -2.29
CA SER A 83 -30.03 -5.99 -1.98
C SER A 83 -29.91 -7.47 -1.69
N GLU A 84 -28.81 -8.13 -2.08
CA GLU A 84 -28.63 -9.57 -1.83
C GLU A 84 -27.99 -9.88 -0.46
N LEU A 85 -27.53 -8.88 0.29
CA LEU A 85 -26.84 -9.09 1.56
C LEU A 85 -27.79 -9.15 2.76
N ASP A 86 -27.80 -10.30 3.44
CA ASP A 86 -28.19 -10.39 4.84
C ASP A 86 -26.93 -10.22 5.71
N VAL A 87 -26.76 -9.02 6.28
CA VAL A 87 -25.56 -8.64 7.02
C VAL A 87 -25.30 -9.55 8.22
N SER A 88 -26.35 -10.08 8.85
CA SER A 88 -26.23 -10.97 10.01
C SER A 88 -25.66 -12.34 9.64
N ARG A 89 -25.77 -12.74 8.36
CA ARG A 89 -25.32 -14.02 7.85
C ARG A 89 -23.93 -13.99 7.24
N ILE A 90 -23.28 -12.83 7.12
CA ILE A 90 -21.97 -12.70 6.49
C ILE A 90 -20.97 -13.66 7.14
N ARG A 91 -20.31 -14.49 6.33
CA ARG A 91 -19.23 -15.40 6.76
C ARG A 91 -18.00 -15.20 5.88
N LEU A 92 -17.04 -14.44 6.41
CA LEU A 92 -15.81 -14.14 5.70
C LEU A 92 -14.84 -15.32 5.79
N ALA A 93 -14.28 -15.70 4.65
CA ALA A 93 -13.23 -16.69 4.48
C ALA A 93 -12.08 -16.13 3.64
N LEU A 94 -10.90 -16.75 3.74
CA LEU A 94 -9.74 -16.38 2.92
C LEU A 94 -9.55 -17.39 1.78
N ARG A 95 -9.52 -16.89 0.55
CA ARG A 95 -9.15 -17.69 -0.63
C ARG A 95 -7.80 -17.25 -1.15
N VAL A 96 -6.80 -18.14 -1.11
CA VAL A 96 -5.44 -17.87 -1.60
C VAL A 96 -5.47 -17.59 -3.10
N VAL A 97 -4.86 -16.48 -3.51
CA VAL A 97 -4.73 -16.08 -4.92
C VAL A 97 -3.41 -16.61 -5.48
N LYS A 98 -3.51 -17.48 -6.47
CA LYS A 98 -2.38 -17.97 -7.27
C LYS A 98 -2.18 -17.06 -8.49
N SER A 99 -0.97 -17.03 -9.05
CA SER A 99 -0.73 -16.27 -10.28
C SER A 99 -1.41 -16.94 -11.47
N ASP A 100 -1.77 -16.15 -12.47
CA ASP A 100 -2.33 -16.63 -13.75
C ASP A 100 -3.65 -17.41 -13.61
N THR A 101 -4.43 -17.10 -12.57
CA THR A 101 -5.78 -17.66 -12.35
C THR A 101 -6.88 -16.59 -12.43
N PRO A 102 -8.16 -16.97 -12.60
CA PRO A 102 -9.29 -16.04 -12.53
C PRO A 102 -9.34 -15.24 -11.22
N GLU A 103 -8.92 -15.82 -10.10
CA GLU A 103 -8.82 -15.15 -8.80
C GLU A 103 -7.78 -14.03 -8.82
N ALA A 104 -6.69 -14.19 -9.59
CA ALA A 104 -5.68 -13.14 -9.78
C ALA A 104 -6.25 -11.95 -10.54
N ASP A 105 -7.02 -12.23 -11.59
CA ASP A 105 -7.72 -11.22 -12.38
C ASP A 105 -8.77 -10.50 -11.51
N LEU A 106 -9.58 -11.23 -10.74
CA LEU A 106 -10.55 -10.66 -9.80
C LEU A 106 -9.88 -9.80 -8.72
N PHE A 107 -8.81 -10.31 -8.10
CA PHE A 107 -8.02 -9.57 -7.13
C PHE A 107 -7.54 -8.24 -7.72
N ARG A 108 -6.98 -8.29 -8.93
CA ARG A 108 -6.45 -7.11 -9.61
C ARG A 108 -7.56 -6.12 -9.97
N VAL A 109 -8.72 -6.58 -10.46
CA VAL A 109 -9.90 -5.73 -10.69
C VAL A 109 -10.35 -5.05 -9.37
N ALA A 110 -10.44 -5.81 -8.27
CA ALA A 110 -10.84 -5.26 -6.97
C ALA A 110 -9.91 -4.13 -6.49
N THR A 111 -8.59 -4.28 -6.64
CA THR A 111 -7.63 -3.22 -6.27
C THR A 111 -7.77 -1.94 -7.09
N MET A 112 -8.35 -2.01 -8.29
CA MET A 112 -8.57 -0.85 -9.16
C MET A 112 -9.77 0.01 -8.71
N THR A 113 -10.58 -0.50 -7.77
CA THR A 113 -11.68 0.28 -7.16
C THR A 113 -11.20 1.34 -6.16
N TRP A 114 -9.93 1.29 -5.75
CA TRP A 114 -9.38 2.20 -4.74
C TRP A 114 -8.63 3.39 -5.35
N SER A 115 -8.53 4.47 -4.56
CA SER A 115 -7.92 5.72 -5.04
C SER A 115 -6.38 5.68 -5.10
N VAL A 116 -5.73 4.77 -4.38
CA VAL A 116 -4.27 4.67 -4.31
C VAL A 116 -3.78 3.45 -5.10
N PRO A 117 -2.90 3.64 -6.10
CA PRO A 117 -2.35 2.54 -6.89
C PRO A 117 -1.57 1.52 -6.05
N VAL A 118 -1.78 0.23 -6.30
CA VAL A 118 -1.03 -0.87 -5.67
C VAL A 118 0.27 -1.16 -6.42
N SER A 119 1.42 -1.15 -5.76
CA SER A 119 2.70 -1.47 -6.42
C SER A 119 2.82 -2.96 -6.76
N VAL A 120 3.47 -3.25 -7.91
CA VAL A 120 3.89 -4.59 -8.31
C VAL A 120 5.30 -4.84 -7.80
N GLY A 121 5.45 -5.08 -6.50
CA GLY A 121 6.77 -5.35 -5.92
C GLY A 121 7.19 -6.81 -6.06
N PHE A 122 8.49 -7.07 -5.87
CA PHE A 122 9.08 -8.42 -5.87
C PHE A 122 9.16 -8.99 -4.44
N GLY A 123 9.58 -10.26 -4.32
CA GLY A 123 9.82 -10.92 -3.02
C GLY A 123 8.66 -11.81 -2.54
N ARG A 124 8.58 -12.02 -1.22
CA ARG A 124 7.49 -12.77 -0.56
C ARG A 124 6.14 -12.11 -0.85
N ARG A 125 5.14 -12.91 -1.19
CA ARG A 125 3.80 -12.46 -1.58
C ARG A 125 2.75 -13.47 -1.15
N MET A 126 1.79 -13.00 -0.38
CA MET A 126 0.58 -13.74 -0.02
C MET A 126 -0.60 -12.84 -0.37
N ARG A 127 -1.49 -13.33 -1.22
CA ARG A 127 -2.64 -12.59 -1.73
C ARG A 127 -3.88 -13.40 -1.43
N TYR A 128 -4.92 -12.72 -0.98
CA TYR A 128 -6.18 -13.33 -0.60
C TYR A 128 -7.34 -12.53 -1.17
N LEU A 129 -8.32 -13.26 -1.69
CA LEU A 129 -9.69 -12.77 -1.75
C LEU A 129 -10.31 -13.01 -0.38
N VAL A 130 -10.93 -11.99 0.20
CA VAL A 130 -11.83 -12.15 1.35
C VAL A 130 -13.20 -12.40 0.78
N TRP A 131 -13.68 -13.63 0.93
CA TRP A 131 -14.92 -14.12 0.33
C TRP A 131 -16.00 -14.24 1.38
N ASP A 132 -17.20 -13.75 1.10
CA ASP A 132 -18.38 -14.07 1.90
C ASP A 132 -18.99 -15.37 1.38
N GLU A 133 -18.83 -16.45 2.15
CA GLU A 133 -19.33 -17.78 1.81
C GLU A 133 -20.86 -17.87 1.87
N SER A 134 -21.53 -16.99 2.60
CA SER A 134 -22.99 -17.01 2.72
C SER A 134 -23.69 -16.48 1.47
N HIS A 135 -23.07 -15.49 0.82
CA HIS A 135 -23.64 -14.83 -0.35
C HIS A 135 -22.91 -15.20 -1.64
N ASP A 136 -21.79 -15.93 -1.52
CA ASP A 136 -20.86 -16.27 -2.59
C ASP A 136 -20.38 -15.02 -3.34
N ARG A 137 -19.82 -14.07 -2.60
CA ARG A 137 -19.34 -12.78 -3.12
C ARG A 137 -18.01 -12.35 -2.55
N LEU A 138 -17.30 -11.52 -3.31
CA LEU A 138 -16.10 -10.85 -2.87
C LEU A 138 -16.44 -9.75 -1.85
N ALA A 139 -15.95 -9.90 -0.63
CA ALA A 139 -16.06 -8.90 0.44
C ALA A 139 -14.88 -7.93 0.48
N GLY A 140 -13.68 -8.40 0.11
CA GLY A 140 -12.47 -7.59 0.15
C GLY A 140 -11.24 -8.32 -0.35
N VAL A 141 -10.08 -7.68 -0.21
CA VAL A 141 -8.80 -8.26 -0.61
C VAL A 141 -7.70 -7.92 0.40
N ILE A 142 -6.78 -8.86 0.57
CA ILE A 142 -5.58 -8.71 1.40
C ILE A 142 -4.36 -9.06 0.54
N ALA A 143 -3.32 -8.24 0.58
CA ALA A 143 -2.01 -8.65 0.14
C ALA A 143 -0.92 -8.27 1.13
N LEU A 144 -0.15 -9.29 1.48
CA LEU A 144 1.01 -9.23 2.34
C LEU A 144 2.25 -9.47 1.49
N GLY A 145 3.32 -8.73 1.75
CA GLY A 145 4.58 -8.95 1.06
C GLY A 145 5.77 -8.46 1.85
N ASP A 146 6.95 -8.52 1.25
CA ASP A 146 8.16 -8.09 1.95
C ASP A 146 8.04 -6.66 2.49
N PRO A 147 8.46 -6.46 3.75
CA PRO A 147 8.30 -5.19 4.42
C PRO A 147 9.18 -4.09 3.80
N VAL A 148 8.75 -2.84 3.92
CA VAL A 148 9.59 -1.69 3.59
C VAL A 148 10.88 -1.79 4.41
N TYR A 149 12.01 -1.90 3.70
CA TYR A 149 13.31 -2.11 4.36
C TYR A 149 13.61 -0.98 5.34
N ASN A 150 13.60 0.28 4.90
CA ASN A 150 13.89 1.43 5.76
C ASN A 150 12.60 2.04 6.37
N LEU A 151 12.16 1.52 7.51
CA LEU A 151 11.04 2.06 8.27
C LEU A 151 11.45 2.33 9.72
N SER A 152 12.07 3.48 9.96
CA SER A 152 12.66 3.84 11.27
C SER A 152 11.66 3.79 12.43
N VAL A 153 10.39 4.14 12.18
CA VAL A 153 9.33 4.11 13.19
C VAL A 153 9.11 2.69 13.73
N ARG A 154 9.14 1.69 12.84
CA ARG A 154 9.07 0.27 13.22
C ARG A 154 10.35 -0.14 13.93
N ASP A 155 11.51 0.18 13.34
CA ASP A 155 12.80 -0.23 13.88
C ASP A 155 12.97 0.27 15.33
N ASN A 156 12.64 1.54 15.59
CA ASN A 156 12.67 2.12 16.93
C ASN A 156 11.69 1.45 17.91
N ALA A 157 10.49 1.08 17.45
CA ALA A 157 9.50 0.44 18.30
C ALA A 157 9.88 -1.00 18.69
N ILE A 158 10.63 -1.69 17.83
CA ILE A 158 11.19 -3.02 18.11
C ILE A 158 12.52 -2.89 18.88
N GLY A 159 13.22 -1.76 18.76
CA GLY A 159 14.57 -1.56 19.29
C GLY A 159 15.69 -2.11 18.38
N TRP A 160 15.46 -2.12 17.07
CA TRP A 160 16.42 -2.62 16.09
C TRP A 160 17.49 -1.60 15.71
N THR A 161 18.72 -2.09 15.58
CA THR A 161 19.77 -1.44 14.81
C THR A 161 19.64 -1.75 13.31
N VAL A 162 20.52 -1.14 12.50
CA VAL A 162 20.63 -1.46 11.07
C VAL A 162 20.97 -2.94 10.84
N HIS A 163 21.76 -3.54 11.73
CA HIS A 163 22.18 -4.93 11.64
C HIS A 163 21.03 -5.88 11.97
N ASP A 164 20.33 -5.66 13.09
CA ASP A 164 19.18 -6.49 13.50
C ASP A 164 18.11 -6.52 12.41
N ARG A 165 17.84 -5.36 11.81
CA ARG A 165 16.90 -5.23 10.71
C ARG A 165 17.29 -6.09 9.51
N ALA A 166 18.56 -6.08 9.10
CA ALA A 166 19.01 -6.85 7.95
C ALA A 166 18.78 -8.37 8.16
N GLU A 167 18.89 -8.84 9.40
CA GLU A 167 18.73 -10.24 9.74
C GLU A 167 17.25 -10.64 9.93
N ARG A 168 16.49 -9.82 10.66
CA ARG A 168 15.20 -10.23 11.26
C ARG A 168 13.96 -9.69 10.54
N LEU A 169 14.11 -8.95 9.45
CA LEU A 169 12.98 -8.60 8.55
C LEU A 169 12.25 -9.84 7.99
N VAL A 170 12.89 -11.01 8.01
CA VAL A 170 12.24 -12.28 7.63
C VAL A 170 11.03 -12.60 8.52
N GLY A 171 10.98 -12.14 9.76
CA GLY A 171 9.85 -12.36 10.66
C GLY A 171 8.66 -11.42 10.41
N LEU A 172 8.75 -10.56 9.39
CA LEU A 172 7.78 -9.51 9.11
C LEU A 172 7.24 -9.57 7.67
N LEU A 173 6.01 -9.11 7.50
CA LEU A 173 5.45 -8.72 6.21
C LEU A 173 4.78 -7.35 6.32
N ASP A 174 4.57 -6.68 5.18
CA ASP A 174 3.72 -5.49 5.11
C ASP A 174 2.40 -5.83 4.40
N ALA A 175 1.28 -5.42 5.01
CA ALA A 175 -0.01 -5.37 4.35
C ALA A 175 -0.06 -4.12 3.46
N TYR A 176 0.25 -4.31 2.18
CA TYR A 176 0.30 -3.25 1.16
C TYR A 176 -1.01 -3.11 0.37
N VAL A 177 -1.90 -4.11 0.47
CA VAL A 177 -3.30 -4.06 0.04
C VAL A 177 -4.15 -4.57 1.19
N LEU A 178 -5.07 -3.76 1.67
CA LEU A 178 -5.94 -4.14 2.76
C LEU A 178 -7.24 -3.34 2.70
N GLY A 179 -8.35 -3.99 2.37
CA GLY A 179 -9.63 -3.28 2.30
C GLY A 179 -10.79 -4.12 1.78
N ALA A 180 -11.99 -3.65 2.09
CA ALA A 180 -13.24 -4.18 1.59
C ALA A 180 -13.66 -3.51 0.28
N VAL A 181 -14.46 -4.22 -0.53
CA VAL A 181 -15.12 -3.67 -1.71
C VAL A 181 -16.59 -3.36 -1.38
N PRO A 182 -17.24 -2.43 -2.10
CA PRO A 182 -18.68 -2.22 -1.94
C PRO A 182 -19.49 -3.49 -2.21
N PRO A 183 -20.63 -3.69 -1.51
CA PRO A 183 -21.19 -2.82 -0.48
C PRO A 183 -20.62 -3.08 0.93
N TYR A 184 -19.79 -4.11 1.13
CA TYR A 184 -19.16 -4.44 2.42
C TYR A 184 -18.34 -3.28 3.00
N SER A 185 -17.71 -2.47 2.15
CA SER A 185 -16.98 -1.27 2.58
C SER A 185 -17.86 -0.21 3.24
N PHE A 186 -19.15 -0.15 2.89
CA PHE A 186 -20.14 0.73 3.53
C PHE A 186 -20.51 0.25 4.94
N LEU A 187 -20.46 -1.07 5.12
CA LEU A 187 -20.77 -1.78 6.37
C LEU A 187 -19.57 -1.89 7.32
N LEU A 188 -18.56 -1.03 7.20
CA LEU A 188 -17.30 -1.13 7.96
C LEU A 188 -16.52 -2.44 7.72
N GLY A 189 -16.81 -3.18 6.66
CA GLY A 189 -16.12 -4.44 6.33
C GLY A 189 -14.61 -4.28 6.16
N GLY A 190 -14.11 -3.08 5.87
CA GLY A 190 -12.67 -2.80 5.88
C GLY A 190 -12.00 -3.07 7.23
N LYS A 191 -12.72 -2.91 8.35
CA LYS A 191 -12.23 -3.27 9.69
C LYS A 191 -12.17 -4.77 9.88
N ALA A 192 -13.19 -5.49 9.42
CA ALA A 192 -13.23 -6.94 9.45
C ALA A 192 -12.05 -7.52 8.65
N VAL A 193 -11.90 -7.09 7.39
CA VAL A 193 -10.78 -7.45 6.50
C VAL A 193 -9.42 -7.15 7.16
N ALA A 194 -9.27 -6.01 7.84
CA ALA A 194 -8.04 -5.71 8.57
C ALA A 194 -7.79 -6.70 9.71
N CYS A 195 -8.79 -7.04 10.52
CA CYS A 195 -8.63 -8.00 11.61
C CYS A 195 -8.26 -9.41 11.12
N LEU A 196 -8.76 -9.82 9.94
CA LEU A 196 -8.41 -11.13 9.35
C LEU A 196 -6.90 -11.31 9.11
N VAL A 197 -6.12 -10.22 9.01
CA VAL A 197 -4.66 -10.28 8.89
C VAL A 197 -4.02 -11.08 10.01
N ARG A 198 -4.48 -10.90 11.27
CA ARG A 198 -3.94 -11.57 12.46
C ARG A 198 -4.64 -12.91 12.74
N SER A 199 -5.00 -13.63 11.69
CA SER A 199 -5.64 -14.95 11.82
C SER A 199 -4.60 -16.08 11.93
N ARG A 200 -4.99 -17.17 12.60
CA ARG A 200 -4.24 -18.42 12.61
C ARG A 200 -4.05 -18.97 11.20
N ASP A 201 -5.02 -18.77 10.32
CA ASP A 201 -5.00 -19.18 8.92
C ASP A 201 -3.84 -18.52 8.15
N ILE A 202 -3.67 -17.20 8.27
CA ILE A 202 -2.55 -16.48 7.63
C ILE A 202 -1.20 -16.90 8.23
N PHE A 203 -1.15 -17.14 9.53
CA PHE A 203 0.07 -17.66 10.17
C PHE A 203 0.44 -19.03 9.61
N ALA A 204 -0.51 -19.95 9.51
CA ALA A 204 -0.31 -21.29 8.97
C ALA A 204 0.10 -21.27 7.50
N ASP A 205 -0.54 -20.44 6.67
CA ASP A 205 -0.17 -20.26 5.27
C ASP A 205 1.26 -19.72 5.12
N PHE A 206 1.67 -18.79 6.00
CA PHE A 206 3.03 -18.27 5.99
C PHE A 206 4.03 -19.38 6.33
N GLN A 207 3.76 -20.17 7.38
CA GLN A 207 4.60 -21.30 7.77
C GLN A 207 4.74 -22.31 6.64
N ALA A 208 3.63 -22.71 6.03
CA ALA A 208 3.62 -23.67 4.93
C ALA A 208 4.42 -23.17 3.72
N LYS A 209 4.36 -21.86 3.45
CA LYS A 209 5.02 -21.26 2.27
C LYS A 209 6.47 -20.86 2.50
N TYR A 210 6.82 -20.44 3.71
CA TYR A 210 8.09 -19.78 4.01
C TYR A 210 8.84 -20.32 5.25
N GLY A 211 8.21 -21.13 6.10
CA GLY A 211 8.79 -21.57 7.38
C GLY A 211 10.13 -22.31 7.23
N GLY A 212 10.31 -23.06 6.14
CA GLY A 212 11.55 -23.78 5.82
C GLY A 212 12.40 -23.18 4.69
N THR A 213 12.10 -21.96 4.22
CA THR A 213 12.80 -21.43 3.03
C THR A 213 14.24 -20.97 3.31
N VAL A 214 15.14 -21.30 2.38
CA VAL A 214 16.51 -20.77 2.32
C VAL A 214 16.48 -19.41 1.62
N GLY A 215 17.08 -18.39 2.22
CA GLY A 215 17.13 -17.06 1.62
C GLY A 215 17.92 -17.05 0.31
N VAL A 216 17.35 -16.49 -0.76
CA VAL A 216 17.98 -16.48 -2.11
C VAL A 216 19.36 -15.81 -2.10
N ILE A 217 19.47 -14.69 -1.39
CA ILE A 217 20.72 -13.90 -1.30
C ILE A 217 21.64 -14.50 -0.24
N SER A 218 21.12 -14.75 0.97
CA SER A 218 21.94 -15.21 2.09
C SER A 218 22.37 -16.67 1.97
N LYS A 219 21.66 -17.50 1.19
CA LYS A 219 21.80 -18.97 1.10
C LYS A 219 21.69 -19.70 2.44
N VAL A 220 21.17 -19.04 3.47
CA VAL A 220 20.94 -19.58 4.81
C VAL A 220 19.48 -20.02 4.97
N ALA A 221 19.27 -21.21 5.52
CA ALA A 221 17.94 -21.69 5.95
C ALA A 221 17.45 -20.79 7.09
N LYS A 222 16.34 -20.10 6.87
CA LYS A 222 15.72 -19.26 7.90
C LYS A 222 14.50 -20.00 8.42
N SER A 223 14.50 -20.40 9.69
CA SER A 223 13.28 -20.84 10.38
C SER A 223 12.41 -19.60 10.58
N ALA A 224 11.57 -19.30 9.59
CA ALA A 224 10.85 -18.04 9.52
C ALA A 224 9.49 -18.19 10.21
N ASN A 225 9.34 -17.55 11.38
CA ASN A 225 8.03 -17.34 12.00
C ASN A 225 7.48 -15.97 11.58
N LEU A 226 6.20 -15.90 11.18
CA LEU A 226 5.54 -14.60 10.99
C LEU A 226 5.22 -14.03 12.37
N LEU A 227 5.97 -13.01 12.78
CA LEU A 227 5.87 -12.40 14.11
C LEU A 227 5.00 -11.16 14.09
N ALA A 228 5.04 -10.38 13.00
CA ALA A 228 4.19 -9.23 12.83
C ALA A 228 3.94 -8.86 11.37
N VAL A 229 2.79 -8.23 11.13
CA VAL A 229 2.47 -7.56 9.87
C VAL A 229 2.39 -6.06 10.13
N THR A 230 3.13 -5.24 9.37
CA THR A 230 2.97 -3.79 9.43
C THR A 230 2.06 -3.27 8.32
N THR A 231 1.43 -2.13 8.54
CA THR A 231 0.75 -1.41 7.46
C THR A 231 0.90 0.09 7.68
N THR A 232 0.92 0.83 6.58
CA THR A 232 0.94 2.29 6.60
C THR A 232 -0.36 2.82 6.05
N SER A 233 -0.89 3.85 6.68
CA SER A 233 -2.05 4.55 6.14
C SER A 233 -1.74 5.22 4.79
N SER A 234 -2.73 5.28 3.90
CA SER A 234 -2.52 5.80 2.55
C SER A 234 -2.45 7.33 2.47
N MET A 235 -3.20 8.04 3.33
CA MET A 235 -3.38 9.51 3.28
C MET A 235 -3.35 10.15 4.70
N GLY A 236 -2.34 9.88 5.52
CA GLY A 236 -2.31 10.33 6.93
C GLY A 236 -3.24 9.49 7.81
N ARG A 237 -3.89 10.03 8.85
CA ARG A 237 -4.67 9.19 9.80
C ARG A 237 -5.75 8.32 9.10
N SER A 238 -5.70 7.00 9.34
CA SER A 238 -6.64 6.02 8.78
C SER A 238 -7.73 5.66 9.77
N SER A 239 -9.01 5.87 9.45
CA SER A 239 -10.12 5.44 10.30
C SER A 239 -10.30 3.91 10.31
N VAL A 240 -9.80 3.21 9.29
CA VAL A 240 -9.92 1.75 9.15
C VAL A 240 -9.10 1.03 10.21
N TYR A 241 -7.87 1.46 10.46
CA TYR A 241 -6.95 0.78 11.39
C TYR A 241 -7.09 1.25 12.84
N ASN A 242 -7.98 2.21 13.08
CA ASN A 242 -8.23 2.75 14.41
C ASN A 242 -9.27 1.91 15.16
N ARG A 243 -8.96 1.57 16.42
CA ARG A 243 -9.83 0.81 17.34
C ARG A 243 -10.25 -0.55 16.78
N LEU A 244 -9.30 -1.26 16.15
CA LEU A 244 -9.46 -2.65 15.74
C LEU A 244 -9.32 -3.57 16.94
N ARG A 245 -10.34 -3.55 17.81
CA ARG A 245 -10.40 -4.35 19.02
C ARG A 245 -11.57 -5.31 18.94
N LEU A 246 -11.34 -6.62 19.10
CA LEU A 246 -12.37 -7.66 19.15
C LEU A 246 -12.10 -8.51 20.39
N ASP A 247 -13.13 -8.74 21.20
CA ASP A 247 -13.03 -9.52 22.45
C ASP A 247 -11.81 -9.16 23.32
N GLY A 248 -11.65 -7.87 23.62
CA GLY A 248 -10.53 -7.38 24.43
C GLY A 248 -9.18 -7.27 23.72
N GLU A 249 -8.95 -7.99 22.61
CA GLU A 249 -7.69 -8.06 21.88
C GLU A 249 -7.54 -6.96 20.83
N ASN A 250 -6.36 -6.34 20.74
CA ASN A 250 -6.04 -5.35 19.71
C ASN A 250 -5.41 -6.03 18.49
N TYR A 251 -6.08 -5.96 17.34
CA TYR A 251 -5.61 -6.56 16.09
C TYR A 251 -4.58 -5.71 15.36
N PHE A 252 -4.63 -4.39 15.56
CA PHE A 252 -3.60 -3.46 15.11
C PHE A 252 -3.32 -2.43 16.19
N GLU A 253 -2.03 -2.26 16.49
CA GLU A 253 -1.51 -1.25 17.41
C GLU A 253 -0.87 -0.11 16.63
N ARG A 254 -0.96 1.11 17.17
CA ARG A 254 -0.33 2.30 16.59
C ARG A 254 1.15 2.31 16.98
N VAL A 255 2.03 2.42 15.99
CA VAL A 255 3.48 2.48 16.21
C VAL A 255 3.99 3.91 16.16
N GLY A 256 3.49 4.72 15.24
CA GLY A 256 3.90 6.12 15.10
C GLY A 256 3.65 6.67 13.69
N TYR A 257 4.41 7.71 13.31
CA TYR A 257 4.27 8.38 12.02
C TYR A 257 5.58 8.39 11.24
N THR A 258 5.52 8.08 9.95
CA THR A 258 6.65 8.27 9.05
C THR A 258 6.97 9.76 8.88
N ILE A 259 8.22 10.09 8.59
CA ILE A 259 8.68 11.47 8.34
C ILE A 259 8.47 11.98 6.89
N GLY A 260 7.85 11.18 6.02
CA GLY A 260 7.42 11.62 4.69
C GLY A 260 8.54 11.85 3.68
N TRP A 261 9.45 10.87 3.53
CA TRP A 261 10.43 10.82 2.45
C TRP A 261 9.98 9.84 1.36
N GLY A 262 10.08 10.25 0.10
CA GLY A 262 9.73 9.37 -1.01
C GLY A 262 9.76 10.05 -2.37
N HIS A 263 9.55 9.24 -3.41
CA HIS A 263 9.61 9.65 -4.80
C HIS A 263 8.25 9.57 -5.51
N PHE A 264 7.14 9.36 -4.77
CA PHE A 264 5.84 9.14 -5.40
C PHE A 264 5.37 10.34 -6.23
N HIS A 265 5.88 11.54 -5.99
CA HIS A 265 5.53 12.72 -6.77
C HIS A 265 6.36 12.83 -8.06
N ILE A 266 7.37 11.98 -8.29
CA ILE A 266 8.17 11.95 -9.52
C ILE A 266 7.50 11.00 -10.52
N THR A 267 7.04 11.53 -11.66
CA THR A 267 6.40 10.74 -12.73
C THR A 267 7.42 9.82 -13.41
N ASP A 268 6.94 8.77 -14.07
CA ASP A 268 7.81 7.85 -14.83
C ASP A 268 8.54 8.56 -15.96
N THR A 269 7.88 9.48 -16.66
CA THR A 269 8.52 10.31 -17.69
C THR A 269 9.67 11.15 -17.12
N LEU A 270 9.47 11.79 -15.96
CA LEU A 270 10.51 12.59 -15.33
C LEU A 270 11.65 11.71 -14.79
N PHE A 271 11.31 10.52 -14.31
CA PHE A 271 12.29 9.55 -13.85
C PHE A 271 13.17 9.02 -14.99
N GLU A 272 12.60 8.69 -16.16
CA GLU A 272 13.39 8.29 -17.33
C GLU A 272 14.30 9.42 -17.81
N GLN A 273 13.84 10.67 -17.82
CA GLN A 273 14.72 11.82 -18.12
C GLN A 273 15.89 11.95 -17.13
N MET A 274 15.68 11.65 -15.84
CA MET A 274 16.75 11.60 -14.84
C MET A 274 17.72 10.44 -15.11
N ARG A 275 17.23 9.28 -15.55
CA ARG A 275 18.08 8.14 -15.92
C ARG A 275 18.93 8.47 -17.13
N ASP A 276 18.35 9.00 -18.20
CA ASP A 276 19.09 9.37 -19.41
C ASP A 276 20.20 10.38 -19.10
N TYR A 277 19.92 11.36 -18.24
CA TYR A 277 20.91 12.32 -17.76
C TYR A 277 22.08 11.67 -17.00
N LEU A 278 21.81 10.61 -16.23
CA LEU A 278 22.82 9.84 -15.51
C LEU A 278 23.60 8.90 -16.45
N ARG A 279 22.95 8.29 -17.45
CA ARG A 279 23.61 7.48 -18.49
C ARG A 279 24.66 8.28 -19.25
N GLU A 280 24.33 9.51 -19.62
CA GLU A 280 25.27 10.43 -20.29
C GLU A 280 26.49 10.78 -19.45
N ARG A 281 26.45 10.51 -18.13
CA ARG A 281 27.54 10.75 -17.17
C ARG A 281 28.18 9.46 -16.70
N ASP A 282 27.87 8.33 -17.34
CA ASP A 282 28.37 7.00 -17.00
C ASP A 282 28.15 6.64 -15.52
N HIS A 283 27.02 7.08 -14.96
CA HIS A 283 26.72 6.88 -13.54
C HIS A 283 26.01 5.53 -13.33
N ALA A 284 26.63 4.61 -12.60
CA ALA A 284 26.14 3.24 -12.34
C ALA A 284 24.63 3.13 -12.01
N TYR A 285 24.11 3.99 -11.12
CA TYR A 285 22.67 3.99 -10.77
C TYR A 285 21.69 4.30 -11.91
N ALA A 286 22.14 4.67 -13.11
CA ALA A 286 21.28 4.81 -14.27
C ALA A 286 20.62 3.46 -14.65
N ASP A 287 21.37 2.37 -14.51
CA ASP A 287 20.98 1.05 -15.01
C ASP A 287 21.17 -0.10 -14.01
N HIS A 288 21.79 0.14 -12.85
CA HIS A 288 21.89 -0.85 -11.76
C HIS A 288 20.55 -0.96 -11.00
N HIS A 289 19.73 -1.92 -11.40
CA HIS A 289 18.45 -2.26 -10.75
C HIS A 289 18.17 -3.77 -10.68
N GLU A 290 19.22 -4.60 -10.66
CA GLU A 290 19.10 -6.06 -10.63
C GLU A 290 18.68 -6.58 -9.24
N PHE A 291 18.16 -7.81 -9.22
CA PHE A 291 17.81 -8.49 -7.98
C PHE A 291 19.05 -8.66 -7.09
N GLY A 292 19.02 -8.11 -5.88
CA GLY A 292 20.16 -8.10 -4.95
C GLY A 292 20.77 -6.72 -4.72
N GLU A 293 20.53 -5.76 -5.62
CA GLU A 293 21.06 -4.38 -5.50
C GLU A 293 20.23 -3.49 -4.55
N GLY A 294 19.25 -4.07 -3.87
CA GLY A 294 18.45 -3.46 -2.83
C GLY A 294 17.22 -2.68 -3.34
N PRO A 295 16.11 -2.66 -2.58
CA PRO A 295 14.79 -2.24 -3.03
C PRO A 295 14.63 -0.72 -3.29
N ASN A 296 15.65 0.08 -2.97
CA ASN A 296 15.57 1.54 -3.01
C ASN A 296 16.18 2.15 -4.28
N TRP A 297 16.40 1.35 -5.33
CA TRP A 297 17.11 1.75 -6.54
C TRP A 297 16.53 3.04 -7.15
N ARG A 298 15.21 3.12 -7.33
CA ARG A 298 14.56 4.30 -7.90
C ARG A 298 14.86 5.57 -7.10
N LEU A 299 14.80 5.50 -5.76
CA LEU A 299 15.14 6.65 -4.92
C LEU A 299 16.64 6.98 -4.98
N ARG A 300 17.53 5.98 -5.03
CA ARG A 300 18.98 6.18 -5.19
C ARG A 300 19.30 6.85 -6.53
N THR A 301 18.70 6.39 -7.62
CA THR A 301 18.82 6.98 -8.96
C THR A 301 18.33 8.43 -8.95
N ILE A 302 17.17 8.71 -8.35
CA ILE A 302 16.66 10.09 -8.24
C ILE A 302 17.61 10.97 -7.42
N ARG A 303 18.10 10.50 -6.26
CA ARG A 303 19.06 11.25 -5.44
C ARG A 303 20.34 11.55 -6.20
N ALA A 304 20.89 10.57 -6.92
CA ALA A 304 22.07 10.75 -7.75
C ALA A 304 21.84 11.82 -8.83
N ALA A 305 20.69 11.78 -9.53
CA ALA A 305 20.34 12.79 -10.52
C ALA A 305 20.19 14.19 -9.89
N LEU A 306 19.48 14.31 -8.75
CA LEU A 306 19.32 15.59 -8.04
C LEU A 306 20.67 16.17 -7.60
N LYS A 307 21.55 15.34 -7.04
CA LYS A 307 22.91 15.73 -6.63
C LYS A 307 23.73 16.24 -7.82
N ALA A 308 23.73 15.50 -8.93
CA ALA A 308 24.44 15.89 -10.15
C ALA A 308 23.88 17.21 -10.74
N LEU A 309 22.57 17.42 -10.67
CA LEU A 309 21.90 18.66 -11.09
C LEU A 309 22.04 19.81 -10.09
N ARG A 310 22.66 19.59 -8.91
CA ARG A 310 22.74 20.54 -7.79
C ARG A 310 21.36 21.03 -7.35
N ILE A 311 20.37 20.13 -7.34
CA ILE A 311 19.04 20.37 -6.78
C ILE A 311 19.02 19.78 -5.37
N ASN A 312 18.53 20.55 -4.40
CA ASN A 312 18.45 20.10 -3.02
C ASN A 312 17.54 18.86 -2.90
N GLU A 313 18.03 17.78 -2.28
CA GLU A 313 17.30 16.53 -2.09
C GLU A 313 16.09 16.66 -1.15
N THR A 314 15.95 17.77 -0.42
CA THR A 314 14.78 18.07 0.43
C THR A 314 13.46 18.05 -0.34
N VAL A 315 13.49 18.18 -1.68
CA VAL A 315 12.30 17.96 -2.53
C VAL A 315 11.70 16.57 -2.40
N LEU A 316 12.49 15.57 -1.96
CA LEU A 316 12.03 14.22 -1.66
C LEU A 316 11.34 14.12 -0.29
N LYS A 317 11.53 15.10 0.59
CA LYS A 317 10.82 15.23 1.87
C LYS A 317 9.49 15.93 1.62
N HIS A 318 8.54 15.17 1.08
CA HIS A 318 7.20 15.63 0.77
C HIS A 318 6.33 15.90 2.01
N GLY A 319 6.79 15.55 3.22
CA GLY A 319 6.12 15.89 4.48
C GLY A 319 4.85 15.11 4.79
N ILE A 320 4.26 14.40 3.81
CA ILE A 320 3.12 13.49 4.04
C ILE A 320 3.51 12.41 5.04
N GLN A 321 3.10 12.60 6.29
CA GLN A 321 3.26 11.64 7.36
C GLN A 321 2.16 10.56 7.25
N ARG A 322 2.58 9.31 7.15
CA ARG A 322 1.70 8.14 7.19
C ARG A 322 1.81 7.50 8.56
N GLU A 323 0.67 7.13 9.09
CA GLU A 323 0.58 6.45 10.36
C GLU A 323 0.91 4.98 10.14
N VAL A 324 1.79 4.45 10.98
CA VAL A 324 2.26 3.06 10.96
C VAL A 324 1.51 2.28 12.03
N PHE A 325 0.98 1.14 11.64
CA PHE A 325 0.34 0.18 12.52
C PHE A 325 1.01 -1.18 12.44
N VAL A 326 0.89 -1.97 13.49
CA VAL A 326 1.42 -3.33 13.57
C VAL A 326 0.37 -4.30 14.09
N ALA A 327 0.23 -5.45 13.43
CA ALA A 327 -0.50 -6.61 13.90
C ALA A 327 0.52 -7.66 14.37
N LYS A 328 0.57 -7.94 15.66
CA LYS A 328 1.47 -8.94 16.25
C LYS A 328 0.80 -10.32 16.23
N PHE A 329 1.53 -11.34 15.79
CA PHE A 329 1.01 -12.72 15.72
C PHE A 329 1.33 -13.52 16.99
N ALA A 330 2.21 -13.01 17.84
CA ALA A 330 2.55 -13.60 19.11
C ALA A 330 2.49 -12.55 20.23
N ALA A 331 2.10 -12.96 21.43
CA ALA A 331 2.06 -12.08 22.60
C ALA A 331 3.44 -11.46 22.90
N ASN A 332 4.50 -12.24 22.68
CA ASN A 332 5.90 -11.86 22.82
C ASN A 332 6.57 -11.45 21.49
N ALA A 333 5.81 -11.09 20.44
CA ALA A 333 6.37 -10.87 19.10
C ALA A 333 7.55 -9.87 19.05
N PHE A 334 7.47 -8.77 19.79
CA PHE A 334 8.54 -7.76 19.82
C PHE A 334 9.79 -8.25 20.54
N ASP A 335 9.63 -9.00 21.63
CA ASP A 335 10.75 -9.66 22.30
C ASP A 335 11.45 -10.65 21.36
N VAL A 336 10.68 -11.48 20.65
CA VAL A 336 11.25 -12.44 19.69
C VAL A 336 12.00 -11.70 18.58
N LEU A 337 11.43 -10.62 18.04
CA LEU A 337 12.09 -9.79 17.03
C LEU A 337 13.35 -9.10 17.58
N HIS A 338 13.34 -8.64 18.84
CA HIS A 338 14.44 -7.89 19.44
C HIS A 338 15.60 -8.79 19.92
N TYR A 339 15.32 -9.94 20.51
CA TYR A 339 16.35 -10.81 21.10
C TYR A 339 16.68 -12.03 20.24
N GLY A 340 15.75 -12.52 19.41
CA GLY A 340 15.99 -13.65 18.49
C GLY A 340 16.02 -15.05 19.13
N GLU A 341 15.83 -15.17 20.44
CA GLU A 341 16.06 -16.42 21.20
C GLU A 341 14.80 -17.05 21.81
N LYS A 342 13.62 -16.44 21.63
CA LYS A 342 12.36 -16.90 22.22
C LYS A 342 11.45 -17.55 21.18
N GLU A 343 10.78 -18.64 21.55
CA GLU A 343 9.67 -19.19 20.77
C GLU A 343 8.46 -18.23 20.79
N PRO A 344 7.76 -18.03 19.66
CA PRO A 344 6.61 -17.15 19.59
C PRO A 344 5.38 -17.78 20.27
N ASP A 345 4.80 -17.06 21.24
CA ASP A 345 3.52 -17.43 21.85
C ASP A 345 2.34 -17.01 20.96
N VAL A 346 1.94 -17.93 20.07
CA VAL A 346 0.84 -17.76 19.11
C VAL A 346 -0.51 -18.29 19.61
N SER A 347 -0.61 -18.65 20.90
CA SER A 347 -1.82 -19.26 21.49
C SER A 347 -3.06 -18.35 21.39
N GLY A 348 -2.86 -17.03 21.36
CA GLY A 348 -3.92 -16.03 21.21
C GLY A 348 -4.39 -15.76 19.77
N LEU A 349 -3.96 -16.56 18.77
CA LEU A 349 -4.45 -16.45 17.40
C LEU A 349 -5.81 -17.13 17.26
N ARG A 350 -6.75 -16.45 16.59
CA ARG A 350 -8.08 -16.96 16.26
C ARG A 350 -8.18 -17.33 14.79
N SER A 351 -9.10 -18.23 14.47
CA SER A 351 -9.44 -18.54 13.08
C SER A 351 -10.13 -17.37 12.38
N VAL A 352 -10.06 -17.36 11.05
CA VAL A 352 -10.82 -16.44 10.20
C VAL A 352 -12.31 -16.45 10.51
N ALA A 353 -12.89 -17.64 10.77
CA ALA A 353 -14.31 -17.78 11.09
C ALA A 353 -14.69 -17.07 12.40
N GLU A 354 -13.90 -17.24 13.46
CA GLU A 354 -14.12 -16.54 14.75
C GLU A 354 -13.99 -15.03 14.59
N ILE A 355 -12.96 -14.57 13.87
CA ILE A 355 -12.74 -13.13 13.61
C ILE A 355 -13.90 -12.56 12.79
N SER A 356 -14.39 -13.30 11.79
CA SER A 356 -15.54 -12.91 10.97
C SER A 356 -16.77 -12.68 11.84
N ALA A 357 -17.14 -13.67 12.67
CA ALA A 357 -18.32 -13.58 13.53
C ALA A 357 -18.26 -12.36 14.46
N MET A 358 -17.14 -12.18 15.17
CA MET A 358 -16.94 -11.04 16.07
C MET A 358 -17.00 -9.69 15.33
N ALA A 359 -16.43 -9.61 14.12
CA ALA A 359 -16.42 -8.38 13.35
C ALA A 359 -17.81 -8.02 12.80
N VAL A 360 -18.58 -9.03 12.37
CA VAL A 360 -19.98 -8.85 11.94
C VAL A 360 -20.82 -8.31 13.08
N GLU A 361 -20.77 -8.96 14.24
CA GLU A 361 -21.51 -8.57 15.45
C GLU A 361 -21.12 -7.17 15.92
N ARG A 362 -19.81 -6.87 16.00
CA ARG A 362 -19.34 -5.60 16.55
C ARG A 362 -19.54 -4.40 15.62
N TRP A 363 -19.40 -4.60 14.31
CA TRP A 363 -19.32 -3.48 13.37
C TRP A 363 -20.35 -3.53 12.25
N MET A 364 -20.47 -4.65 11.54
CA MET A 364 -21.21 -4.71 10.29
C MET A 364 -22.71 -4.69 10.52
N ALA A 365 -23.23 -5.58 11.37
CA ALA A 365 -24.65 -5.66 11.70
C ALA A 365 -25.15 -4.37 12.39
N PRO A 366 -24.46 -3.80 13.39
CA PRO A 366 -24.85 -2.51 13.97
C PRO A 366 -24.80 -1.36 12.96
N ARG A 367 -23.85 -1.36 12.02
CA ARG A 367 -23.77 -0.34 10.96
C ARG A 367 -24.95 -0.43 10.01
N ALA A 368 -25.36 -1.64 9.64
CA ALA A 368 -26.54 -1.87 8.81
C ALA A 368 -27.82 -1.42 9.55
N ALA A 369 -27.99 -1.81 10.81
CA ALA A 369 -29.16 -1.48 11.62
C ALA A 369 -29.35 0.03 11.83
N ARG A 370 -28.26 0.81 11.93
CA ARG A 370 -28.35 2.27 12.04
C ARG A 370 -28.79 2.98 10.76
N GLY A 371 -28.76 2.31 9.60
CA GLY A 371 -29.28 2.87 8.35
C GLY A 371 -28.56 4.12 7.82
N GLU A 372 -27.40 4.50 8.34
CA GLU A 372 -26.68 5.74 7.96
C GLU A 372 -26.24 5.78 6.49
N ILE A 373 -26.11 4.60 5.85
CA ILE A 373 -25.76 4.43 4.45
C ILE A 373 -26.75 3.44 3.86
N ASP A 374 -27.44 3.83 2.79
CA ASP A 374 -28.28 2.93 2.01
C ASP A 374 -27.41 2.00 1.14
N TYR A 375 -26.85 0.98 1.79
CA TYR A 375 -26.03 0.00 1.08
C TYR A 375 -26.85 -0.88 0.15
N HIS A 376 -28.18 -0.98 0.34
CA HIS A 376 -29.07 -1.81 -0.47
C HIS A 376 -29.23 -1.29 -1.90
N SER A 377 -29.18 0.03 -2.11
CA SER A 377 -29.19 0.61 -3.46
C SER A 377 -27.87 0.47 -4.23
N TRP A 378 -26.83 -0.07 -3.61
CA TRP A 378 -25.59 -0.38 -4.31
C TRP A 378 -25.84 -1.44 -5.38
N THR A 379 -25.41 -1.16 -6.61
CA THR A 379 -25.43 -2.15 -7.68
C THR A 379 -24.02 -2.47 -8.17
N ARG A 380 -23.73 -3.76 -8.41
CA ARG A 380 -22.41 -4.18 -8.92
C ARG A 380 -22.10 -3.56 -10.28
N SER A 381 -23.11 -3.18 -11.06
CA SER A 381 -22.97 -2.43 -12.32
C SER A 381 -22.31 -1.04 -12.14
N GLN A 382 -22.18 -0.54 -10.92
CA GLN A 382 -21.45 0.70 -10.60
C GLN A 382 -19.93 0.50 -10.47
N ILE A 383 -19.43 -0.75 -10.38
CA ILE A 383 -17.99 -1.04 -10.27
C ILE A 383 -17.14 -0.40 -11.39
N PRO A 384 -17.52 -0.43 -12.68
CA PRO A 384 -16.78 0.26 -13.74
C PRO A 384 -16.69 1.77 -13.50
N ARG A 385 -17.77 2.40 -13.01
CA ARG A 385 -17.78 3.83 -12.65
C ARG A 385 -16.89 4.10 -11.43
N LEU A 386 -16.90 3.21 -10.44
CA LEU A 386 -16.08 3.29 -9.24
C LEU A 386 -14.58 3.21 -9.58
N ILE A 387 -14.20 2.29 -10.47
CA ILE A 387 -12.83 2.17 -11.00
C ILE A 387 -12.40 3.48 -11.69
N ARG A 388 -13.33 4.18 -12.36
CA ARG A 388 -13.05 5.51 -12.95
C ARG A 388 -13.06 6.65 -11.93
N GLY A 389 -13.58 6.42 -10.72
CA GLY A 389 -13.73 7.42 -9.67
C GLY A 389 -14.94 8.33 -9.86
N LEU A 390 -16.01 7.81 -10.48
CA LEU A 390 -17.22 8.53 -10.89
C LEU A 390 -18.46 8.10 -10.08
N VAL A 391 -18.27 7.72 -8.82
CA VAL A 391 -19.33 7.21 -7.93
C VAL A 391 -19.22 7.90 -6.58
N ASP A 392 -20.34 8.45 -6.12
CA ASP A 392 -20.52 8.96 -4.77
C ASP A 392 -21.05 7.84 -3.85
N LEU A 393 -20.86 7.99 -2.55
CA LEU A 393 -21.44 7.06 -1.59
C LEU A 393 -22.97 7.10 -1.69
N PRO A 394 -23.65 5.94 -1.70
CA PRO A 394 -25.10 5.89 -1.53
C PRO A 394 -25.49 6.65 -0.26
N ARG A 395 -26.40 7.61 -0.37
CA ARG A 395 -26.87 8.38 0.79
C ARG A 395 -28.16 7.76 1.28
N ALA A 396 -28.26 7.56 2.59
CA ALA A 396 -29.54 7.22 3.20
C ALA A 396 -30.50 8.40 3.05
N ASP A 397 -31.75 8.14 2.66
CA ASP A 397 -32.79 9.15 2.72
C ASP A 397 -33.28 9.25 4.18
N LEU A 398 -32.71 10.18 4.93
CA LEU A 398 -33.00 10.39 6.36
C LEU A 398 -34.43 10.88 6.63
N ARG A 399 -35.30 10.94 5.61
CA ARG A 399 -36.70 11.37 5.73
C ARG A 399 -37.65 10.28 6.24
N CYS A 400 -37.18 9.03 6.38
CA CYS A 400 -38.03 7.90 6.77
C CYS A 400 -37.70 7.30 8.15
N THR A 401 -36.77 7.89 8.92
CA THR A 401 -36.53 7.48 10.31
C THR A 401 -37.11 8.53 11.25
N GLY A 402 -38.35 8.28 11.68
CA GLY A 402 -39.03 9.03 12.74
C GLY A 402 -38.52 8.69 14.13
#